data_AF-A0A248TJ03-F1
#
_entry.id   AF-A0A248TJ03-F1
#
_cell.length_a   1.000
_cell.length_b   1.000
_cell.length_c   1.000
_cell.angle_alpha   90.00
_cell.angle_beta   90.00
_cell.angle_gamma   90.00
#
_symmetry.space_group_name_H-M   'P 1'
#
loop_
_entity.id
_entity.type
_entity.pdbx_description
1 polymer ?
#
loop_
_entity_poly.entity_id
_entity_poly.type
_entity_poly.pdbx_seq_one_letter_code
_entity_poly.pdbx_strand_id
1 'polypeptide(L)'
;MPIINFEFAIEQIPEVLKGVPITLAIAVVAMVFGLIFGLLIALCRIYRVPILNRLFIIYISFIRGTPLLVQLYVFFYGVPVLLEKMNQSFGTAYNADHISPLLYAFIAFTINVSAYQAEIMRASLNAVQIGQMEAAHSVGMTTFQALKRIVLPQAFLVALPNLGNTFIGLIKATSLAFAVKVVEVMALAKIIANDGYHFLEMYLVAALIYWLICWLLEVLFTYIEAKMRNKEIKQKKMNTTISKDVPLRV
;
A
#
# COMPACT_ATOMS: atom_id res chain seq x y z
N MET A 1 -41.80 2.98 14.99
CA MET A 1 -40.49 3.64 14.84
C MET A 1 -40.01 3.44 13.41
N PRO A 2 -39.37 4.44 12.78
CA PRO A 2 -38.73 4.23 11.49
C PRO A 2 -37.64 3.16 11.62
N ILE A 3 -37.44 2.39 10.55
CA ILE A 3 -36.42 1.33 10.49
C ILE A 3 -35.01 1.94 10.52
N ILE A 4 -34.87 3.20 10.09
CA ILE A 4 -33.62 3.96 10.04
C ILE A 4 -33.86 5.33 10.66
N ASN A 5 -33.07 5.70 11.68
CA ASN A 5 -33.04 7.04 12.24
C ASN A 5 -31.99 7.91 11.53
N PHE A 6 -32.40 8.60 10.46
CA PHE A 6 -31.50 9.47 9.69
C PHE A 6 -31.04 10.72 10.44
N GLU A 7 -31.86 11.24 11.35
CA GLU A 7 -31.51 12.41 12.17
C GLU A 7 -30.31 12.09 13.06
N PHE A 8 -30.39 10.96 13.78
CA PHE A 8 -29.26 10.42 14.54
C PHE A 8 -28.03 10.17 13.66
N ALA A 9 -28.21 9.54 12.50
CA ALA A 9 -27.10 9.25 11.59
C ALA A 9 -26.35 10.53 11.17
N ILE A 10 -27.08 11.59 10.80
CA ILE A 10 -26.50 12.88 10.38
C ILE A 10 -25.80 13.58 11.55
N GLU A 11 -26.41 13.57 12.73
CA GLU A 11 -25.84 14.19 13.94
C GLU A 11 -24.50 13.55 14.33
N GLN A 12 -24.34 12.24 14.12
CA GLN A 12 -23.12 11.49 14.49
C GLN A 12 -22.01 11.52 13.43
N ILE A 13 -22.24 12.05 12.23
CA ILE A 13 -21.21 12.15 11.16
C ILE A 13 -19.91 12.81 11.67
N PRO A 14 -19.94 13.97 12.36
CA PRO A 14 -18.72 14.64 12.83
C PRO A 14 -17.90 13.78 13.80
N GLU A 15 -18.55 12.96 14.63
CA GLU A 15 -17.86 12.07 15.55
C GLU A 15 -17.15 10.93 14.80
N VAL A 16 -17.81 10.30 13.83
CA VAL A 16 -17.18 9.25 13.01
C VAL A 16 -16.03 9.79 12.17
N LEU A 17 -16.14 11.04 11.68
CA LEU A 17 -15.08 11.70 10.92
C LEU A 17 -13.77 11.87 11.70
N LYS A 18 -13.82 11.89 13.05
CA LYS A 18 -12.60 11.89 13.89
C LYS A 18 -11.72 10.65 13.69
N GLY A 19 -12.27 9.57 13.13
CA GLY A 19 -11.54 8.35 12.80
C GLY A 19 -10.73 8.43 11.50
N VAL A 20 -11.06 9.38 10.62
CA VAL A 20 -10.44 9.52 9.29
C VAL A 20 -8.92 9.72 9.37
N PRO A 21 -8.36 10.55 10.27
CA PRO A 21 -6.91 10.68 10.41
C PRO A 21 -6.21 9.36 10.71
N ILE A 22 -6.77 8.49 11.55
CA ILE A 22 -6.19 7.18 11.87
C ILE A 22 -6.31 6.21 10.69
N THR A 23 -7.46 6.18 10.01
CA THR A 23 -7.65 5.45 8.75
C THR A 23 -6.58 5.83 7.72
N LEU A 24 -6.40 7.13 7.47
CA LEU A 24 -5.39 7.63 6.53
C LEU A 24 -3.97 7.33 7.00
N ALA A 25 -3.68 7.47 8.30
CA ALA A 25 -2.36 7.17 8.85
C ALA A 25 -1.96 5.70 8.62
N ILE A 26 -2.86 4.74 8.90
CA ILE A 26 -2.61 3.31 8.64
C ILE A 26 -2.30 3.10 7.15
N ALA A 27 -3.14 3.64 6.26
CA ALA A 27 -2.96 3.46 4.83
C ALA A 27 -1.65 4.08 4.32
N VAL A 28 -1.32 5.31 4.73
CA VAL A 28 -0.10 6.00 4.31
C VAL A 28 1.14 5.29 4.83
N VAL A 29 1.18 4.95 6.12
CA VAL A 29 2.33 4.25 6.73
C VAL A 29 2.54 2.90 6.05
N ALA A 30 1.50 2.09 5.93
CA ALA A 30 1.60 0.78 5.30
C ALA A 30 1.97 0.87 3.81
N MET A 31 1.49 1.88 3.09
CA MET A 31 1.87 2.11 1.69
C MET A 31 3.33 2.52 1.55
N VAL A 32 3.81 3.46 2.37
CA VAL A 32 5.19 3.96 2.31
C VAL A 32 6.19 2.85 2.67
N PHE A 33 6.02 2.19 3.81
CA PHE A 33 6.91 1.10 4.21
C PHE A 33 6.72 -0.14 3.34
N GLY A 34 5.49 -0.45 2.93
CA GLY A 34 5.20 -1.54 2.01
C GLY A 34 5.86 -1.33 0.64
N LEU A 35 5.93 -0.10 0.13
CA LEU A 35 6.68 0.23 -1.08
C LEU A 35 8.20 0.03 -0.90
N ILE A 36 8.76 0.50 0.22
CA ILE A 36 10.19 0.35 0.52
C ILE A 36 10.56 -1.14 0.59
N PHE A 37 9.88 -1.89 1.44
CA PHE A 37 10.14 -3.32 1.60
C PHE A 37 9.80 -4.10 0.33
N GLY A 38 8.69 -3.78 -0.34
CA GLY A 38 8.31 -4.39 -1.60
C GLY A 38 9.35 -4.19 -2.69
N LEU A 39 9.92 -3.00 -2.83
CA LEU A 39 11.00 -2.74 -3.77
C LEU A 39 12.26 -3.55 -3.44
N LEU A 40 12.68 -3.58 -2.18
CA LEU A 40 13.85 -4.37 -1.75
C LEU A 40 13.65 -5.87 -2.05
N ILE A 41 12.47 -6.40 -1.76
CA ILE A 41 12.09 -7.79 -2.06
C ILE A 41 12.09 -8.02 -3.57
N ALA A 42 11.51 -7.12 -4.35
CA ALA A 42 11.46 -7.21 -5.81
C ALA A 42 12.86 -7.27 -6.42
N LEU A 43 13.78 -6.40 -5.98
CA LEU A 43 15.17 -6.38 -6.45
C LEU A 43 15.88 -7.69 -6.10
N CYS A 44 15.75 -8.19 -4.86
CA CYS A 44 16.33 -9.47 -4.47
C CYS A 44 15.86 -10.63 -5.36
N ARG A 45 14.59 -10.59 -5.77
CA ARG A 45 13.99 -11.61 -6.66
C ARG A 45 14.39 -11.45 -8.12
N ILE A 46 14.53 -10.23 -8.62
CA ILE A 46 15.01 -9.96 -10.00
C ILE A 46 16.45 -10.44 -10.16
N TYR A 47 17.33 -10.07 -9.22
CA TYR A 47 18.74 -10.44 -9.24
C TYR A 47 19.00 -11.88 -8.75
N ARG A 48 17.95 -12.62 -8.37
CA ARG A 48 18.02 -14.02 -7.90
C ARG A 48 19.06 -14.21 -6.80
N VAL A 49 19.13 -13.29 -5.84
CA VAL A 49 20.09 -13.35 -4.72
C VAL A 49 19.96 -14.72 -4.02
N PRO A 50 21.07 -15.48 -3.86
CA PRO A 50 21.01 -16.83 -3.32
C PRO A 50 20.41 -16.83 -1.90
N ILE A 51 19.68 -17.89 -1.56
CA ILE A 51 18.90 -18.06 -0.32
C ILE A 51 17.72 -17.07 -0.19
N LEU A 52 17.97 -15.76 -0.24
CA LEU A 52 16.96 -14.71 -0.10
C LEU A 52 15.85 -14.83 -1.14
N ASN A 53 16.17 -15.16 -2.40
CA ASN A 53 15.15 -15.36 -3.42
C ASN A 53 14.16 -16.47 -3.04
N ARG A 54 14.63 -17.59 -2.48
CA ARG A 54 13.76 -18.70 -2.03
C ARG A 54 12.90 -18.27 -0.84
N LEU A 55 13.50 -17.59 0.13
CA LEU A 55 12.77 -17.04 1.29
C LEU A 55 11.67 -16.07 0.84
N PHE A 56 11.97 -15.17 -0.09
CA PHE A 56 10.98 -14.20 -0.57
C PHE A 56 9.89 -14.81 -1.45
N ILE A 57 10.16 -15.90 -2.18
CA ILE A 57 9.11 -16.65 -2.86
C ILE A 57 8.10 -17.21 -1.84
N ILE A 58 8.61 -17.81 -0.76
CA ILE A 58 7.76 -18.36 0.31
C ILE A 58 7.01 -17.24 1.03
N TYR A 59 7.71 -16.17 1.41
CA TYR A 59 7.12 -14.99 2.07
C TYR A 59 5.98 -14.40 1.26
N ILE A 60 6.19 -14.10 -0.03
CA ILE A 60 5.17 -13.50 -0.88
C ILE A 60 3.96 -14.44 -1.01
N SER A 61 4.20 -15.74 -1.21
CA SER A 61 3.15 -16.74 -1.31
C SER A 61 2.32 -16.81 -0.02
N PHE A 62 2.99 -16.89 1.13
CA PHE A 62 2.35 -17.00 2.44
C PHE A 62 1.53 -15.74 2.78
N ILE A 63 2.11 -14.56 2.62
CA ILE A 63 1.45 -13.30 2.97
C ILE A 63 0.27 -13.01 2.05
N ARG A 64 0.37 -13.29 0.74
CA ARG A 64 -0.76 -13.12 -0.19
C ARG A 64 -1.79 -14.24 -0.11
N GLY A 65 -1.40 -15.40 0.41
CA GLY A 65 -2.27 -16.56 0.62
C GLY A 65 -3.01 -16.57 1.97
N THR A 66 -2.68 -15.65 2.88
CA THR A 66 -3.32 -15.57 4.21
C THR A 66 -4.15 -14.29 4.35
N PRO A 67 -5.34 -14.35 4.99
CA PRO A 67 -6.16 -13.17 5.19
C PRO A 67 -5.46 -12.11 6.06
N LEU A 68 -5.56 -10.84 5.67
CA LEU A 68 -5.00 -9.73 6.44
C LEU A 68 -5.55 -9.66 7.88
N LEU A 69 -6.82 -10.00 8.09
CA LEU A 69 -7.39 -10.05 9.45
C LEU A 69 -6.68 -11.11 10.33
N VAL A 70 -6.32 -12.26 9.76
CA VAL A 70 -5.56 -13.28 10.48
C VAL A 70 -4.17 -12.77 10.81
N GLN A 71 -3.51 -12.08 9.87
CA GLN A 71 -2.20 -11.46 10.12
C GLN A 71 -2.30 -10.43 11.26
N LEU A 72 -3.32 -9.58 11.28
CA LEU A 72 -3.57 -8.63 12.37
C LEU A 72 -3.68 -9.34 13.73
N TYR A 73 -4.47 -10.40 13.84
CA TYR A 73 -4.59 -11.17 15.07
C TYR A 73 -3.28 -11.83 15.49
N VAL A 74 -2.53 -12.40 14.54
CA VAL A 74 -1.22 -13.02 14.83
C VAL A 74 -0.25 -11.98 15.39
N PHE A 75 -0.20 -10.76 14.82
CA PHE A 75 0.66 -9.71 15.36
C PHE A 75 0.16 -9.21 16.72
N PHE A 76 -1.13 -8.93 16.84
CA PHE A 76 -1.72 -8.34 18.04
C PHE A 76 -1.65 -9.27 19.26
N TYR A 77 -1.90 -10.58 19.09
CA TYR A 77 -1.86 -11.55 20.19
C TYR A 77 -0.52 -12.29 20.30
N GLY A 78 0.18 -12.50 19.18
CA GLY A 78 1.41 -13.30 19.16
C GLY A 78 2.65 -12.54 19.61
N VAL A 79 2.77 -11.25 19.29
CA VAL A 79 3.94 -10.44 19.70
C VAL A 79 4.06 -10.33 21.23
N PRO A 80 2.98 -10.04 22.00
CA PRO A 80 3.04 -10.07 23.46
C PRO A 80 3.59 -11.40 24.02
N VAL A 81 3.09 -12.53 23.53
CA VAL A 81 3.53 -13.87 23.95
C VAL A 81 5.01 -14.10 23.64
N LEU A 82 5.48 -13.64 22.48
CA LEU A 82 6.89 -13.75 22.11
C LEU A 82 7.78 -12.88 23.00
N LEU A 83 7.36 -11.64 23.28
CA LEU A 83 8.08 -10.72 24.17
C LEU A 83 8.19 -11.28 25.59
N GLU A 84 7.13 -11.88 26.12
CA GLU A 84 7.15 -12.51 27.43
C GLU A 84 8.17 -13.67 27.49
N LYS A 85 8.19 -14.54 26.48
CA LYS A 85 9.18 -15.62 26.39
C LYS A 85 10.61 -15.09 26.27
N MET A 86 10.82 -14.02 25.53
CA MET A 86 12.12 -13.35 25.41
C MET A 86 12.55 -12.74 26.76
N ASN A 87 11.64 -12.09 27.48
CA ASN A 87 11.90 -11.57 28.81
C ASN A 87 12.36 -12.65 29.79
N GLN A 88 11.70 -13.81 29.78
CA GLN A 88 12.08 -14.95 30.62
C GLN A 88 13.47 -15.51 30.24
N SER A 89 13.79 -15.54 28.95
CA SER A 89 15.05 -16.13 28.46
C SER A 89 16.25 -15.21 28.59
N PHE A 90 16.07 -13.91 28.39
CA PHE A 90 17.15 -12.91 28.36
C PHE A 90 17.18 -11.99 29.59
N GLY A 91 16.27 -12.19 30.55
CA GLY A 91 16.15 -11.34 31.74
C GLY A 91 15.72 -9.91 31.42
N THR A 92 15.08 -9.67 30.27
CA THR A 92 14.59 -8.35 29.87
C THR A 92 13.21 -8.08 30.48
N ALA A 93 12.81 -6.81 30.56
CA ALA A 93 11.54 -6.38 31.15
C ALA A 93 10.68 -5.59 30.15
N TYR A 94 10.59 -6.07 28.89
CA TYR A 94 9.77 -5.40 27.87
C TYR A 94 8.28 -5.67 28.12
N ASN A 95 7.51 -4.64 28.42
CA ASN A 95 6.08 -4.79 28.63
C ASN A 95 5.29 -4.54 27.33
N ALA A 96 4.60 -5.57 26.85
CA ALA A 96 3.76 -5.50 25.65
C ALA A 96 2.49 -4.66 25.85
N ASP A 97 2.05 -4.43 27.10
CA ASP A 97 0.87 -3.62 27.41
C ASP A 97 1.06 -2.13 27.09
N HIS A 98 2.31 -1.67 27.02
CA HIS A 98 2.62 -0.29 26.60
C HIS A 98 2.65 -0.12 25.08
N ILE A 99 2.51 -1.20 24.30
CA ILE A 99 2.51 -1.15 22.85
C ILE A 99 1.11 -0.77 22.37
N SER A 100 1.01 0.38 21.70
CA SER A 100 -0.26 0.84 21.13
C SER A 100 -0.82 -0.16 20.11
N PRO A 101 -2.15 -0.45 20.14
CA PRO A 101 -2.84 -1.22 19.09
C PRO A 101 -2.52 -0.76 17.67
N LEU A 102 -2.33 0.55 17.49
CA LEU A 102 -2.01 1.15 16.20
C LEU A 102 -0.67 0.68 15.65
N LEU A 103 0.32 0.40 16.50
CA LEU A 103 1.63 -0.07 16.07
C LEU A 103 1.55 -1.51 15.51
N TYR A 104 0.76 -2.38 16.15
CA TYR A 104 0.50 -3.73 15.62
C TYR A 104 -0.17 -3.66 14.25
N ALA A 105 -1.13 -2.74 14.07
CA ALA A 105 -1.73 -2.50 12.77
C ALA A 105 -0.69 -2.02 11.75
N PHE A 106 0.11 -0.99 12.06
CA PHE A 106 1.16 -0.52 11.14
C PHE A 106 2.09 -1.64 10.67
N ILE A 107 2.53 -2.52 11.58
CA ILE A 107 3.41 -3.64 11.25
C ILE A 107 2.69 -4.66 10.36
N ALA A 108 1.50 -5.13 10.77
CA ALA A 108 0.75 -6.15 10.04
C ALA A 108 0.37 -5.68 8.62
N PHE A 109 -0.14 -4.45 8.50
CA PHE A 109 -0.48 -3.87 7.21
C PHE A 109 0.77 -3.63 6.33
N THR A 110 1.89 -3.18 6.91
CA THR A 110 3.15 -3.00 6.17
C THR A 110 3.64 -4.33 5.58
N ILE A 111 3.65 -5.39 6.40
CA ILE A 111 4.06 -6.73 5.96
C ILE A 111 3.16 -7.22 4.85
N ASN A 112 1.83 -7.09 5.03
CA ASN A 112 0.87 -7.46 4.02
C ASN A 112 1.12 -6.73 2.70
N VAL A 113 1.11 -5.40 2.73
CA VAL A 113 1.27 -4.55 1.55
C VAL A 113 2.62 -4.81 0.88
N SER A 114 3.71 -5.02 1.62
CA SER A 114 5.04 -5.25 1.03
C SER A 114 5.09 -6.47 0.09
N ALA A 115 4.32 -7.52 0.36
CA ALA A 115 4.26 -8.70 -0.51
C ALA A 115 3.54 -8.41 -1.83
N TYR A 116 2.46 -7.63 -1.81
CA TYR A 116 1.77 -7.17 -3.02
C TYR A 116 2.64 -6.19 -3.81
N GLN A 117 3.27 -5.24 -3.12
CA GLN A 117 4.16 -4.26 -3.76
C GLN A 117 5.39 -4.92 -4.38
N ALA A 118 5.92 -5.98 -3.78
CA ALA A 118 7.03 -6.73 -4.37
C ALA A 118 6.68 -7.28 -5.76
N GLU A 119 5.47 -7.80 -5.95
CA GLU A 119 5.02 -8.29 -7.26
C GLU A 119 4.76 -7.15 -8.23
N ILE A 120 4.13 -6.06 -7.78
CA ILE A 120 3.88 -4.89 -8.63
C ILE A 120 5.21 -4.29 -9.10
N MET A 121 6.18 -4.08 -8.20
CA MET A 121 7.50 -3.56 -8.54
C MET A 121 8.24 -4.51 -9.48
N ARG A 122 8.24 -5.82 -9.18
CA ARG A 122 8.90 -6.82 -10.02
C ARG A 122 8.31 -6.86 -11.44
N ALA A 123 6.98 -6.87 -11.56
CA ALA A 123 6.31 -6.85 -12.85
C ALA A 123 6.61 -5.55 -13.62
N SER A 124 6.58 -4.41 -12.92
CA SER A 124 6.80 -3.10 -13.53
C SER A 124 8.25 -2.89 -14.00
N LEU A 125 9.23 -3.37 -13.23
CA LEU A 125 10.64 -3.35 -13.63
C LEU A 125 10.90 -4.27 -14.82
N ASN A 126 10.29 -5.47 -14.84
CA ASN A 126 10.44 -6.42 -15.94
C ASN A 126 9.68 -6.01 -17.22
N ALA A 127 8.72 -5.09 -17.12
CA ALA A 127 7.99 -4.57 -18.28
C ALA A 127 8.84 -3.61 -19.14
N VAL A 128 9.92 -3.06 -18.58
CA VAL A 128 10.85 -2.22 -19.34
C VAL A 128 11.73 -3.12 -20.22
N GLN A 129 11.75 -2.84 -21.53
CA GLN A 129 12.49 -3.66 -22.50
C GLN A 129 13.99 -3.73 -22.15
N ILE A 130 14.54 -4.95 -22.15
CA ILE A 130 15.96 -5.21 -21.82
C ILE A 130 16.91 -4.42 -22.75
N GLY A 131 16.55 -4.26 -24.03
CA GLY A 131 17.32 -3.49 -25.01
C GLY A 131 17.51 -2.01 -24.65
N GLN A 132 16.72 -1.45 -23.73
CA GLN A 132 16.93 -0.09 -23.20
C GLN A 132 18.25 0.02 -22.42
N MET A 133 18.62 -1.05 -21.69
CA MET A 133 19.90 -1.09 -20.97
C MET A 133 21.07 -1.25 -21.94
N GLU A 134 20.94 -2.10 -22.94
CA GLU A 134 21.95 -2.29 -23.99
C GLU A 134 22.18 -0.99 -24.79
N ALA A 135 21.11 -0.32 -25.21
CA ALA A 135 21.19 0.97 -25.90
C ALA A 135 21.85 2.05 -25.04
N ALA A 136 21.54 2.11 -23.74
CA ALA A 136 22.17 3.03 -22.81
C ALA A 136 23.69 2.78 -22.69
N HIS A 137 24.10 1.52 -22.63
CA HIS A 137 25.52 1.15 -22.61
C HIS A 137 26.22 1.49 -23.92
N SER A 138 25.57 1.31 -25.07
CA SER A 138 26.13 1.66 -26.39
C SER A 138 26.44 3.16 -26.55
N VAL A 139 25.75 4.03 -25.80
CA VAL A 139 26.02 5.47 -25.77
C VAL A 139 26.87 5.90 -24.56
N GLY A 140 27.52 4.95 -23.89
CA GLY A 140 28.48 5.21 -22.82
C GLY A 140 27.86 5.45 -21.43
N MET A 141 26.59 5.15 -21.21
CA MET A 141 25.98 5.28 -19.88
C MET A 141 26.44 4.18 -18.94
N THR A 142 26.70 4.55 -17.68
CA THR A 142 26.88 3.56 -16.61
C THR A 142 25.54 2.91 -16.26
N THR A 143 25.57 1.71 -15.66
CA THR A 143 24.36 1.00 -15.23
C THR A 143 23.49 1.85 -14.31
N PHE A 144 24.11 2.63 -13.41
CA PHE A 144 23.39 3.54 -12.53
C PHE A 144 22.70 4.68 -13.29
N GLN A 145 23.38 5.26 -14.29
CA GLN A 145 22.78 6.29 -15.14
C GLN A 145 21.60 5.72 -15.94
N ALA A 146 21.75 4.52 -16.52
CA ALA A 146 20.70 3.86 -17.28
C ALA A 146 19.49 3.53 -16.40
N LEU A 147 19.71 2.97 -15.21
CA LEU A 147 18.65 2.68 -14.25
C LEU A 147 17.92 3.96 -13.82
N LYS A 148 18.64 4.99 -13.39
CA LYS A 148 18.05 6.23 -12.87
C LYS A 148 17.31 7.03 -13.94
N ARG A 149 17.84 7.10 -15.16
CA ARG A 149 17.32 7.99 -16.21
C ARG A 149 16.34 7.31 -17.17
N ILE A 150 16.39 5.98 -17.31
CA ILE A 150 15.62 5.26 -18.32
C ILE A 150 14.70 4.23 -17.66
N VAL A 151 15.24 3.28 -16.90
CA VAL A 151 14.47 2.13 -16.41
C VAL A 151 13.50 2.52 -15.29
N LEU A 152 13.98 3.18 -14.23
CA LEU A 152 13.15 3.51 -13.06
C LEU A 152 11.97 4.43 -13.41
N PRO A 153 12.14 5.51 -14.23
CA PRO A 153 10.99 6.34 -14.62
C PRO A 153 9.94 5.57 -15.41
N GLN A 154 10.34 4.69 -16.33
CA GLN A 154 9.42 3.87 -17.12
C GLN A 154 8.70 2.83 -16.25
N ALA A 155 9.44 2.13 -15.38
CA ALA A 155 8.88 1.17 -14.44
C ALA A 155 7.88 1.85 -13.49
N PHE A 156 8.17 3.06 -13.02
CA PHE A 156 7.25 3.81 -12.16
C PHE A 156 5.92 4.13 -12.87
N LEU A 157 5.96 4.52 -14.14
CA LEU A 157 4.75 4.76 -14.94
C LEU A 157 3.89 3.49 -15.07
N VAL A 158 4.53 2.34 -15.30
CA VAL A 158 3.85 1.04 -15.37
C VAL A 158 3.25 0.64 -14.02
N ALA A 159 3.94 0.95 -12.92
CA ALA A 159 3.48 0.60 -11.58
C ALA A 159 2.30 1.45 -11.10
N LEU A 160 2.25 2.73 -11.50
CA LEU A 160 1.39 3.74 -10.90
C LEU A 160 -0.10 3.37 -10.81
N PRO A 161 -0.75 2.80 -11.84
CA PRO A 161 -2.16 2.42 -11.75
C PRO A 161 -2.40 1.35 -10.69
N ASN A 162 -1.51 0.35 -10.61
CA ASN A 162 -1.59 -0.71 -9.62
C ASN A 162 -1.32 -0.17 -8.21
N LEU A 163 -0.37 0.76 -8.06
CA LEU A 163 -0.11 1.43 -6.78
C LEU A 163 -1.32 2.21 -6.27
N GLY A 164 -2.00 2.95 -7.15
CA GLY A 164 -3.24 3.67 -6.81
C GLY A 164 -4.35 2.72 -6.37
N ASN A 165 -4.56 1.64 -7.13
CA ASN A 165 -5.53 0.60 -6.79
C ASN A 165 -5.24 -0.07 -5.44
N THR A 166 -3.97 -0.38 -5.16
CA THR A 166 -3.55 -0.92 -3.86
C THR A 166 -3.84 0.07 -2.74
N PHE A 167 -3.57 1.37 -2.92
CA PHE A 167 -3.85 2.38 -1.90
C PHE A 167 -5.36 2.54 -1.62
N ILE A 168 -6.19 2.57 -2.66
CA ILE A 168 -7.66 2.61 -2.50
C ILE A 168 -8.17 1.34 -1.80
N GLY A 169 -7.62 0.18 -2.17
CA GLY A 169 -7.91 -1.08 -1.48
C GLY A 169 -7.51 -1.05 0.00
N LEU A 170 -6.36 -0.45 0.28
CA LEU A 170 -5.80 -0.32 1.62
C LEU A 170 -6.66 0.55 2.55
N ILE A 171 -7.21 1.66 2.03
CA ILE A 171 -8.18 2.49 2.77
C ILE A 171 -9.36 1.65 3.25
N LYS A 172 -9.94 0.81 2.38
CA LYS A 172 -11.03 -0.08 2.79
C LYS A 172 -10.54 -1.12 3.80
N ALA A 173 -9.35 -1.68 3.58
CA ALA A 173 -8.78 -2.70 4.46
C ALA A 173 -8.47 -2.18 5.87
N THR A 174 -8.22 -0.88 6.07
CA THR A 174 -8.00 -0.32 7.42
C THR A 174 -9.20 -0.53 8.35
N SER A 175 -10.39 -0.73 7.78
CA SER A 175 -11.59 -1.08 8.54
C SER A 175 -11.48 -2.42 9.25
N LEU A 176 -10.44 -3.23 9.03
CA LEU A 176 -10.16 -4.44 9.79
C LEU A 176 -9.41 -4.14 11.10
N ALA A 177 -8.79 -2.97 11.23
CA ALA A 177 -7.98 -2.61 12.39
C ALA A 177 -8.83 -2.45 13.68
N PHE A 178 -10.12 -2.14 13.57
CA PHE A 178 -11.03 -2.12 14.74
C PHE A 178 -11.08 -3.47 15.47
N ALA A 179 -10.86 -4.58 14.76
CA ALA A 179 -10.87 -5.92 15.35
C ALA A 179 -9.73 -6.11 16.35
N VAL A 180 -8.67 -5.31 16.22
CA VAL A 180 -7.53 -5.27 17.14
C VAL A 180 -7.50 -3.95 17.93
N LYS A 181 -8.68 -3.42 18.28
CA LYS A 181 -8.87 -2.24 19.15
C LYS A 181 -8.32 -0.91 18.62
N VAL A 182 -8.03 -0.79 17.31
CA VAL A 182 -7.66 0.50 16.74
C VAL A 182 -8.93 1.32 16.51
N VAL A 183 -8.95 2.55 17.03
CA VAL A 183 -10.09 3.45 16.93
C VAL A 183 -9.99 4.28 15.63
N GLU A 184 -10.41 3.67 14.52
CA GLU A 184 -10.60 4.34 13.23
C GLU A 184 -12.09 4.50 12.88
N VAL A 185 -12.41 4.91 11.64
CA VAL A 185 -13.80 5.16 11.18
C VAL A 185 -14.78 4.03 11.53
N MET A 186 -14.46 2.77 11.22
CA MET A 186 -15.34 1.63 11.51
C MET A 186 -15.48 1.38 13.02
N ALA A 187 -14.40 1.55 13.78
CA ALA A 187 -14.43 1.46 15.23
C ALA A 187 -15.35 2.51 15.87
N LEU A 188 -15.26 3.77 15.46
CA LEU A 188 -16.12 4.85 15.98
C LEU A 188 -17.59 4.61 15.62
N ALA A 189 -17.86 4.22 14.38
CA ALA A 189 -19.21 3.85 13.96
C ALA A 189 -19.79 2.72 14.83
N LYS A 190 -18.98 1.68 15.13
CA LYS A 190 -19.40 0.57 16.00
C LYS A 190 -19.59 1.00 17.47
N ILE A 191 -18.73 1.88 17.99
CA ILE A 191 -18.84 2.39 19.37
C ILE A 191 -20.13 3.19 19.54
N ILE A 192 -20.41 4.11 18.61
CA ILE A 192 -21.62 4.95 18.63
C ILE A 192 -22.88 4.10 18.41
N ALA A 193 -22.83 3.14 17.47
CA ALA A 193 -23.95 2.24 17.22
C ALA A 193 -24.35 1.37 18.41
N ASN A 194 -23.38 1.05 19.28
CA ASN A 194 -23.63 0.22 20.44
C ASN A 194 -24.49 0.95 21.48
N ASP A 195 -24.48 2.28 21.46
CA ASP A 195 -25.44 3.09 22.21
C ASP A 195 -26.76 3.17 21.42
N GLY A 196 -27.86 2.69 22.02
CA GLY A 196 -29.17 2.67 21.37
C GLY A 196 -29.37 1.64 20.24
N TYR A 197 -28.39 0.77 19.95
CA TYR A 197 -28.46 -0.29 18.92
C TYR A 197 -28.64 0.22 17.47
N HIS A 198 -28.10 1.40 17.15
CA HIS A 198 -28.19 2.05 15.83
C HIS A 198 -27.11 1.56 14.83
N PHE A 199 -26.97 0.24 14.68
CA PHE A 199 -25.92 -0.36 13.83
C PHE A 199 -26.10 -0.07 12.34
N LEU A 200 -27.33 -0.11 11.84
CA LEU A 200 -27.59 0.10 10.42
C LEU A 200 -27.24 1.54 10.01
N GLU A 201 -27.70 2.51 10.79
CA GLU A 201 -27.43 3.94 10.63
C GLU A 201 -25.93 4.22 10.59
N MET A 202 -25.20 3.76 11.60
CA MET A 202 -23.78 4.08 11.72
C MET A 202 -22.91 3.33 10.69
N TYR A 203 -23.31 2.12 10.27
CA TYR A 203 -22.61 1.44 9.18
C TYR A 203 -22.87 2.10 7.83
N LEU A 204 -24.04 2.69 7.59
CA LEU A 204 -24.30 3.53 6.41
C LEU A 204 -23.44 4.81 6.45
N VAL A 205 -23.30 5.44 7.61
CA VAL A 205 -22.40 6.59 7.80
C VAL A 205 -20.94 6.20 7.50
N ALA A 206 -20.45 5.11 8.07
CA ALA A 206 -19.11 4.61 7.80
C ALA A 206 -18.90 4.29 6.31
N ALA A 207 -19.88 3.62 5.68
CA ALA A 207 -19.83 3.31 4.25
C ALA A 207 -19.75 4.56 3.38
N LEU A 208 -20.54 5.60 3.70
CA LEU A 208 -20.51 6.88 2.98
C LEU A 208 -19.14 7.57 3.13
N ILE A 209 -18.57 7.59 4.33
CA ILE A 209 -17.24 8.16 4.59
C ILE A 209 -16.16 7.41 3.81
N TYR A 210 -16.14 6.07 3.89
CA TYR A 210 -15.20 5.25 3.14
C TYR A 210 -15.33 5.45 1.63
N TRP A 211 -16.57 5.46 1.12
CA TRP A 211 -16.86 5.69 -0.29
C TRP A 211 -16.37 7.07 -0.76
N LEU A 212 -16.64 8.13 0.00
CA LEU A 212 -16.21 9.49 -0.34
C LEU A 212 -14.68 9.60 -0.39
N ILE A 213 -13.98 9.02 0.59
CA ILE A 213 -12.50 9.00 0.60
C ILE A 213 -11.98 8.23 -0.62
N CYS A 214 -12.51 7.04 -0.90
CA CYS A 214 -12.09 6.24 -2.04
C CYS A 214 -12.35 6.96 -3.38
N TRP A 215 -13.51 7.59 -3.55
CA TRP A 215 -13.86 8.34 -4.74
C TRP A 215 -12.92 9.54 -4.97
N LEU A 216 -12.60 10.31 -3.93
CA LEU A 216 -11.65 11.43 -4.02
C LEU A 216 -10.24 10.93 -4.43
N LEU A 217 -9.80 9.82 -3.85
CA LEU A 217 -8.51 9.21 -4.20
C LEU A 217 -8.50 8.65 -5.63
N GLU A 218 -9.59 8.04 -6.07
CA GLU A 218 -9.74 7.55 -7.44
C GLU A 218 -9.60 8.70 -8.45
N VAL A 219 -10.35 9.80 -8.26
CA VAL A 219 -10.25 11.00 -9.09
C VAL A 219 -8.81 11.54 -9.11
N LEU A 220 -8.15 11.59 -7.95
CA LEU A 220 -6.76 12.04 -7.83
C LEU A 220 -5.81 11.13 -8.61
N PHE A 221 -5.88 9.81 -8.45
CA PHE A 221 -4.99 8.87 -9.14
C PHE A 221 -5.24 8.87 -10.65
N THR A 222 -6.49 8.91 -11.10
CA THR A 222 -6.82 9.03 -12.54
C THR A 222 -6.24 10.30 -13.13
N TYR A 223 -6.34 11.44 -12.43
CA TYR A 223 -5.73 12.69 -12.87
C TYR A 223 -4.19 12.60 -12.96
N ILE A 224 -3.54 12.05 -11.94
CA ILE A 224 -2.08 11.86 -11.92
C ILE A 224 -1.64 10.96 -13.08
N GLU A 225 -2.32 9.82 -13.28
CA GLU A 225 -2.03 8.87 -14.35
C GLU A 225 -2.14 9.53 -15.73
N ALA A 226 -3.23 10.26 -15.99
CA ALA A 226 -3.45 10.96 -17.24
C ALA A 226 -2.36 12.01 -17.52
N LYS A 227 -1.97 12.78 -16.49
CA LYS A 227 -0.90 13.78 -16.59
C LYS A 227 0.45 13.15 -16.89
N MET A 228 0.75 11.99 -16.31
CA MET A 228 2.01 11.28 -16.51
C MET A 228 2.09 10.59 -17.87
N ARG A 229 1.02 9.93 -18.32
CA ARG A 229 0.95 9.30 -19.66
C ARG A 229 1.09 10.32 -20.79
N ASN A 230 0.49 11.50 -20.65
CA ASN A 230 0.60 12.57 -21.65
C ASN A 230 2.04 13.09 -21.81
N LYS A 231 2.85 13.10 -20.74
CA LYS A 231 4.27 13.45 -20.84
C LYS A 231 5.06 12.41 -21.63
N GLU A 232 4.80 11.12 -21.39
CA GLU A 232 5.46 10.02 -22.11
C GLU A 232 5.14 10.04 -23.61
N ILE A 233 3.86 10.24 -23.99
CA ILE A 233 3.45 10.31 -25.39
C ILE A 233 4.12 11.48 -26.12
N LYS A 234 4.20 12.66 -25.48
CA LYS A 234 4.91 13.83 -26.06
C LYS A 234 6.39 13.52 -26.27
N GLN A 235 7.05 12.84 -25.33
CA GLN A 235 8.46 12.50 -25.42
C GLN A 235 8.74 11.46 -26.52
N LYS A 236 7.88 10.43 -26.65
CA LYS A 236 7.97 9.46 -27.76
C LYS A 236 7.81 10.13 -29.13
N LYS A 237 6.84 11.04 -29.28
CA LYS A 237 6.62 11.79 -30.54
C LYS A 237 7.83 12.66 -30.91
N MET A 238 8.39 13.39 -29.95
CA MET A 238 9.57 14.23 -30.18
C MET A 238 10.79 13.41 -30.64
N ASN A 239 11.03 12.25 -30.01
CA ASN A 239 12.14 11.37 -30.38
C ASN A 239 11.96 10.74 -31.78
N THR A 240 10.72 10.46 -32.20
CA THR A 240 10.45 9.93 -33.55
C THR A 240 10.58 11.00 -34.64
N THR A 241 10.28 12.26 -34.35
CA THR A 241 10.53 13.38 -35.28
C THR A 241 12.03 13.56 -35.52
N ILE A 242 12.83 13.63 -34.45
CA ILE A 242 14.29 13.79 -34.55
C ILE A 242 14.94 12.66 -35.36
N SER A 243 14.52 11.40 -35.13
CA SER A 243 15.03 10.24 -35.87
C SER A 243 14.76 10.28 -37.38
N LYS A 244 13.71 10.96 -37.84
CA LYS A 244 13.40 11.10 -39.27
C LYS A 244 14.22 12.21 -39.93
N ASP A 245 14.69 13.18 -39.15
CA ASP A 245 15.40 14.36 -39.65
C ASP A 245 16.93 14.19 -39.65
N VAL A 246 17.46 13.06 -39.15
CA VAL A 246 18.89 12.74 -39.26
C VAL A 246 19.16 12.11 -40.63
N PRO A 247 19.83 12.79 -41.58
CA PRO A 247 20.20 12.17 -42.84
C PRO A 247 21.16 11.01 -42.53
N LEU A 248 20.82 9.81 -43.01
CA LEU A 248 21.73 8.68 -43.04
C LEU A 248 22.95 9.10 -43.87
N ARG A 249 24.03 9.51 -43.19
CA ARG A 249 25.34 9.65 -43.83
C ARG A 249 25.85 8.23 -44.09
N VAL A 250 25.58 7.76 -45.30
CA VAL A 250 26.21 6.59 -45.93
C VAL A 250 27.59 7.02 -46.42
#